data_AF-A0A4R1B6X3-F1
#
_entry.id   AF-A0A4R1B6X3-F1
#
_cell.length_a   1.000
_cell.length_b   1.000
_cell.length_c   1.000
_cell.angle_alpha   90.00
_cell.angle_beta   90.00
_cell.angle_gamma   90.00
#
_symmetry.space_group_name_H-M   'P 1'
#
loop_
_entity.id
_entity.type
_entity.pdbx_description
1 polymer ?
#
loop_
_entity_poly.entity_id
_entity_poly.type
_entity_poly.pdbx_seq_one_letter_code
_entity_poly.pdbx_strand_id
1 'polypeptide(L)'
;MSMGSNDMEQVKKQFEKDPPKIIGGYKRQGWAQKALDKTENEDIEQEKKGFITAKAILEAKDGSYYPAFLLIDTKKSGRIKDAFFLSEAQEQFNLIPLELALEYMDKDTSDLMPFRYRTLGKVKGDQFQKNWPDFS
;
A
#
# COMPACT_ATOMS: atom_id res chain seq x y z
N MET A 1 -13.53 -2.53 -0.69
CA MET A 1 -14.50 -3.48 -0.08
C MET A 1 -13.84 -4.07 1.16
N SER A 2 -14.52 -4.19 2.31
CA SER A 2 -13.91 -4.89 3.46
C SER A 2 -13.92 -6.39 3.18
N MET A 3 -12.75 -7.01 3.26
CA MET A 3 -12.59 -8.46 3.19
C MET A 3 -13.32 -9.10 4.37
N GLY A 4 -14.15 -10.11 4.12
CA GLY A 4 -14.82 -10.84 5.20
C GLY A 4 -13.82 -11.69 5.98
N SER A 5 -14.14 -12.03 7.22
CA SER A 5 -13.29 -12.90 8.06
C SER A 5 -13.00 -14.26 7.41
N ASN A 6 -13.97 -14.82 6.66
CA ASN A 6 -13.78 -16.07 5.91
C ASN A 6 -12.83 -15.91 4.72
N ASP A 7 -12.85 -14.77 4.05
CA ASP A 7 -11.97 -14.48 2.90
C ASP A 7 -10.52 -14.33 3.38
N MET A 8 -10.33 -13.72 4.54
CA MET A 8 -9.01 -13.54 5.15
C MET A 8 -8.39 -14.88 5.59
N GLU A 9 -9.18 -15.81 6.14
CA GLU A 9 -8.69 -17.13 6.53
C GLU A 9 -8.29 -17.99 5.31
N GLN A 10 -9.02 -17.87 4.19
CA GLN A 10 -8.66 -18.53 2.93
C GLN A 10 -7.36 -17.98 2.35
N VAL A 11 -7.18 -16.65 2.36
CA VAL A 11 -5.93 -16.02 1.90
C VAL A 11 -4.74 -16.42 2.78
N LYS A 12 -4.91 -16.46 4.12
CA LYS A 12 -3.86 -16.95 5.02
C LYS A 12 -3.45 -18.39 4.70
N LYS A 13 -4.41 -19.30 4.50
CA LYS A 13 -4.13 -20.71 4.13
C LYS A 13 -3.40 -20.84 2.80
N GLN A 14 -3.64 -19.94 1.86
CA GLN A 14 -2.88 -19.90 0.61
C GLN A 14 -1.44 -19.45 0.85
N PHE A 15 -1.24 -18.39 1.63
CA PHE A 15 0.08 -17.85 1.95
C PHE A 15 0.93 -18.77 2.85
N GLU A 16 0.33 -19.62 3.68
CA GLU A 16 1.05 -20.67 4.39
C GLU A 16 1.70 -21.71 3.46
N LYS A 17 1.08 -21.96 2.30
CA LYS A 17 1.59 -22.92 1.30
C LYS A 17 2.59 -22.29 0.34
N ASP A 18 2.33 -21.05 -0.04
CA ASP A 18 3.15 -20.26 -0.96
C ASP A 18 3.23 -18.81 -0.45
N PRO A 19 4.22 -18.50 0.39
CA PRO A 19 4.36 -17.18 0.99
C PRO A 19 4.43 -16.08 -0.06
N PRO A 20 3.67 -14.98 0.10
CA PRO A 20 3.64 -13.93 -0.88
C PRO A 20 4.99 -13.23 -0.95
N LYS A 21 5.51 -13.05 -2.16
CA LYS A 21 6.71 -12.25 -2.39
C LYS A 21 6.34 -10.77 -2.42
N ILE A 22 6.46 -10.11 -1.27
CA ILE A 22 6.21 -8.68 -1.13
C ILE A 22 7.20 -7.87 -1.97
N ILE A 23 6.67 -6.96 -2.78
CA ILE A 23 7.43 -6.05 -3.61
C ILE A 23 7.76 -4.79 -2.81
N GLY A 24 9.04 -4.47 -2.68
CA GLY A 24 9.48 -3.26 -1.99
C GLY A 24 10.86 -3.41 -1.36
N GLY A 25 11.09 -2.69 -0.26
CA GLY A 25 12.37 -2.67 0.44
C GLY A 25 13.48 -2.01 -0.39
N TYR A 26 13.10 -1.15 -1.33
CA TYR A 26 14.03 -0.54 -2.26
C TYR A 26 14.87 0.53 -1.58
N LYS A 27 16.15 0.65 -1.97
CA LYS A 27 17.03 1.74 -1.53
C LYS A 27 16.74 3.07 -2.22
N ARG A 28 15.95 3.08 -3.30
CA ARG A 28 15.64 4.27 -4.08
C ARG A 28 14.15 4.34 -4.38
N GLN A 29 13.54 5.48 -4.11
CA GLN A 29 12.13 5.77 -4.38
C GLN A 29 11.72 5.44 -5.83
N GLY A 30 12.57 5.73 -6.81
CA GLY A 30 12.27 5.49 -8.22
C GLY A 30 11.99 4.02 -8.58
N TRP A 31 12.47 3.05 -7.79
CA TRP A 31 12.12 1.64 -7.98
C TRP A 31 10.72 1.30 -7.48
N ALA A 32 10.29 1.91 -6.37
CA ALA A 32 8.91 1.79 -5.90
C ALA A 32 7.95 2.41 -6.93
N GLN A 33 8.29 3.57 -7.49
CA GLN A 33 7.49 4.18 -8.55
C GLN A 33 7.39 3.28 -9.79
N LYS A 34 8.51 2.75 -10.30
CA LYS A 34 8.49 1.82 -11.44
C LYS A 34 7.65 0.57 -11.20
N ALA A 35 7.53 0.09 -9.97
CA ALA A 35 6.64 -1.03 -9.66
C ALA A 35 5.17 -0.62 -9.80
N LEU A 36 4.81 0.58 -9.34
CA LEU A 36 3.47 1.16 -9.49
C LEU A 36 3.13 1.48 -10.95
N ASP A 37 4.10 1.92 -11.74
CA ASP A 37 3.92 2.21 -13.17
C ASP A 37 3.60 0.96 -14.00
N LYS A 38 3.92 -0.24 -13.48
CA LYS A 38 3.56 -1.52 -14.11
C LYS A 38 2.14 -1.97 -13.78
N THR A 39 1.47 -1.33 -12.84
CA THR A 39 0.06 -1.61 -12.52
C THR A 39 -0.84 -0.83 -13.47
N GLU A 40 -1.90 -1.46 -13.96
CA GLU A 40 -2.86 -0.84 -14.90
C GLU A 40 -3.79 0.18 -14.22
N ASN A 41 -3.76 0.24 -12.88
CA ASN A 41 -4.57 1.17 -12.09
C ASN A 41 -4.25 2.63 -12.40
N GLU A 42 -5.22 3.51 -12.20
CA GLU A 42 -4.99 4.95 -12.21
C GLU A 42 -4.26 5.38 -10.93
N ASP A 43 -3.62 6.57 -10.94
CA ASP A 43 -2.97 7.11 -9.73
C ASP A 43 -3.96 7.34 -8.59
N ILE A 44 -5.21 7.69 -8.94
CA ILE A 44 -6.34 7.82 -8.01
C ILE A 44 -7.58 7.21 -8.66
N GLU A 45 -8.20 6.26 -7.96
CA GLU A 45 -9.47 5.65 -8.34
C GLU A 45 -10.56 6.03 -7.33
N GLN A 46 -11.73 6.41 -7.83
CA GLN A 46 -12.89 6.73 -6.99
C GLN A 46 -13.58 5.44 -6.55
N GLU A 47 -13.71 5.27 -5.24
CA GLU A 47 -14.41 4.14 -4.66
C GLU A 47 -15.84 4.53 -4.25
N LYS A 48 -16.67 3.51 -4.03
CA LYS A 48 -18.03 3.73 -3.52
C LYS A 48 -17.99 4.42 -2.15
N LYS A 49 -19.05 5.18 -1.85
CA LYS A 49 -19.34 5.75 -0.51
C LYS A 49 -18.34 6.80 -0.01
N GLY A 50 -17.54 7.42 -0.86
CA GLY A 50 -16.63 8.51 -0.48
C GLY A 50 -15.23 8.04 -0.06
N PHE A 51 -14.85 6.84 -0.48
CA PHE A 51 -13.47 6.39 -0.42
C PHE A 51 -12.78 6.68 -1.74
N ILE A 52 -11.46 6.71 -1.71
CA ILE A 52 -10.63 6.59 -2.90
C ILE A 52 -9.54 5.56 -2.65
N THR A 53 -9.03 4.99 -3.73
CA THR A 53 -7.81 4.20 -3.73
C THR A 53 -6.72 5.03 -4.42
N ALA A 54 -5.58 5.23 -3.78
CA ALA A 54 -4.48 6.03 -4.32
C ALA A 54 -3.19 5.22 -4.38
N LYS A 55 -2.49 5.26 -5.52
CA LYS A 55 -1.11 4.77 -5.61
C LYS A 55 -0.22 5.60 -4.70
N ALA A 56 0.64 4.95 -3.93
CA ALA A 56 1.51 5.61 -2.97
C ALA A 56 2.87 4.93 -2.85
N ILE A 57 3.86 5.72 -2.47
CA ILE A 57 5.15 5.23 -2.02
C ILE A 57 5.22 5.44 -0.51
N LEU A 58 5.50 4.38 0.22
CA LEU A 58 5.79 4.42 1.64
C LEU A 58 7.29 4.44 1.86
N GLU A 59 7.74 5.29 2.77
CA GLU A 59 9.12 5.34 3.26
C GLU A 59 9.13 4.76 4.68
N ALA A 60 9.80 3.63 4.84
CA ALA A 60 10.04 2.99 6.12
C ALA A 60 11.05 3.78 6.95
N LYS A 61 11.05 3.55 8.27
CA LYS A 61 11.99 4.18 9.20
C LYS A 61 13.46 3.82 8.89
N ASP A 62 13.71 2.63 8.35
CA ASP A 62 15.03 2.19 7.88
C ASP A 62 15.48 2.84 6.55
N GLY A 63 14.67 3.75 5.98
CA GLY A 63 14.96 4.44 4.72
C GLY A 63 14.68 3.63 3.46
N SER A 64 14.02 2.47 3.59
CA SER A 64 13.60 1.68 2.44
C SER A 64 12.21 2.08 1.94
N TYR A 65 11.99 1.89 0.63
CA TYR A 65 10.78 2.34 -0.07
C TYR A 65 9.93 1.18 -0.54
N TYR A 66 8.61 1.31 -0.35
CA TYR A 66 7.60 0.30 -0.68
C TYR A 66 6.52 0.90 -1.58
N PRO A 67 6.22 0.28 -2.75
CA PRO A 67 5.01 0.61 -3.51
C PRO A 67 3.78 0.11 -2.74
N ALA A 68 2.74 0.94 -2.66
CA ALA A 68 1.52 0.60 -1.97
C ALA A 68 0.29 1.26 -2.63
N PHE A 69 -0.88 0.75 -2.26
CA PHE A 69 -2.17 1.40 -2.50
C PHE A 69 -2.76 1.82 -1.15
N LEU A 70 -3.20 3.07 -1.05
CA LEU A 70 -3.85 3.59 0.14
C LEU A 70 -5.35 3.72 -0.09
N LEU A 71 -6.14 3.11 0.78
CA LEU A 71 -7.58 3.38 0.85
C LEU A 71 -7.79 4.58 1.76
N ILE A 72 -8.34 5.66 1.21
CA ILE A 72 -8.46 6.95 1.89
C ILE A 72 -9.94 7.32 2.03
N ASP A 73 -10.36 7.70 3.23
CA ASP A 73 -11.71 8.19 3.52
C ASP A 73 -11.78 9.71 3.30
N THR A 74 -12.33 10.13 2.16
CA THR A 74 -12.46 11.55 1.81
C THR A 74 -13.51 12.28 2.67
N LYS A 75 -14.46 11.55 3.28
CA LYS A 75 -15.42 12.13 4.22
C LYS A 75 -14.81 12.42 5.59
N LYS A 76 -13.64 11.85 5.87
CA LYS A 76 -12.85 12.09 7.08
C LYS A 76 -11.55 12.84 6.79
N SER A 77 -11.63 13.84 5.92
CA SER A 77 -10.53 14.76 5.60
C SER A 77 -9.27 14.07 5.07
N GLY A 78 -9.43 12.95 4.36
CA GLY A 78 -8.31 12.21 3.77
C GLY A 78 -7.61 11.23 4.72
N ARG A 79 -8.27 10.81 5.79
CA ARG A 79 -7.68 9.81 6.69
C ARG A 79 -7.45 8.50 5.96
N ILE A 80 -6.22 7.99 6.03
CA ILE A 80 -5.88 6.63 5.57
C ILE A 80 -6.69 5.63 6.40
N LYS A 81 -7.50 4.84 5.70
CA LYS A 81 -8.31 3.77 6.28
C LYS A 81 -7.59 2.43 6.24
N ASP A 82 -6.84 2.17 5.18
CA ASP A 82 -6.10 0.93 4.97
C ASP A 82 -4.93 1.15 3.99
N ALA A 83 -3.96 0.24 4.02
CA ALA A 83 -2.81 0.23 3.12
C ALA A 83 -2.58 -1.19 2.58
N PHE A 84 -2.30 -1.30 1.29
CA PHE A 84 -2.08 -2.57 0.61
C PHE A 84 -0.73 -2.58 -0.08
N PHE A 85 0.06 -3.61 0.16
CA PHE A 85 1.34 -3.83 -0.51
C PHE A 85 1.13 -4.66 -1.77
N LEU A 86 2.03 -4.47 -2.73
CA LEU A 86 2.06 -5.31 -3.92
C LEU A 86 2.81 -6.59 -3.61
N SER A 87 2.28 -7.72 -4.09
CA SER A 87 3.03 -8.97 -4.18
C SER A 87 3.03 -9.49 -5.61
N GLU A 88 4.12 -10.14 -5.99
CA GLU A 88 4.25 -10.78 -7.30
C GLU A 88 3.64 -12.19 -7.25
N ALA A 89 2.68 -12.47 -8.15
CA ALA A 89 2.14 -13.82 -8.36
C ALA A 89 2.13 -14.15 -9.85
N GLN A 90 3.09 -14.98 -10.27
CA GLN A 90 3.32 -15.41 -11.66
C GLN A 90 3.46 -14.24 -12.64
N GLU A 91 2.35 -13.69 -13.12
CA GLU A 91 2.29 -12.62 -14.13
C GLU A 91 1.40 -11.43 -13.70
N GLN A 92 0.90 -11.42 -12.46
CA GLN A 92 0.00 -10.39 -11.95
C GLN A 92 0.48 -9.83 -10.60
N PHE A 93 0.10 -8.59 -10.33
CA PHE A 93 0.25 -7.99 -9.01
C PHE A 93 -1.00 -8.29 -8.18
N ASN A 94 -0.79 -8.82 -6.98
CA ASN A 94 -1.84 -8.91 -5.97
C ASN A 94 -1.66 -7.81 -4.93
N LEU A 95 -2.78 -7.36 -4.37
CA LEU A 95 -2.79 -6.43 -3.23
C LEU A 95 -2.96 -7.20 -1.93
N ILE A 96 -2.02 -7.00 -1.01
CA ILE A 96 -2.01 -7.64 0.30
C ILE A 96 -2.19 -6.57 1.37
N PRO A 97 -3.19 -6.68 2.26
CA PRO A 97 -3.33 -5.77 3.40
C PRO A 97 -2.03 -5.68 4.20
N LEU A 98 -1.65 -4.48 4.62
CA LEU A 98 -0.39 -4.22 5.33
C LEU A 98 -0.22 -5.16 6.54
N GLU A 99 -1.27 -5.34 7.32
CA GLU A 99 -1.26 -6.23 8.50
C GLU A 99 -0.82 -7.66 8.15
N LEU A 100 -1.27 -8.18 7.01
CA LEU A 100 -0.87 -9.49 6.52
C LEU A 100 0.52 -9.46 5.91
N ALA A 101 0.84 -8.44 5.12
CA ALA A 101 2.14 -8.32 4.46
C ALA A 101 3.30 -8.33 5.47
N LEU A 102 3.12 -7.66 6.62
CA LEU A 102 4.11 -7.61 7.70
C LEU A 102 4.45 -8.99 8.28
N GLU A 103 3.52 -9.95 8.28
CA GLU A 103 3.77 -11.33 8.74
C GLU A 103 4.77 -12.09 7.84
N TYR A 104 4.94 -11.65 6.58
CA TYR A 104 5.76 -12.31 5.56
C TYR A 104 6.98 -11.49 5.13
N MET A 105 7.20 -10.35 5.76
CA MET A 105 8.41 -9.56 5.55
C MET A 105 9.51 -10.05 6.48
N ASP A 106 10.70 -10.28 5.92
CA ASP A 106 11.90 -10.62 6.70
C ASP A 106 12.51 -9.37 7.37
N LYS A 107 11.69 -8.63 8.12
CA LYS A 107 12.04 -7.39 8.82
C LYS A 107 11.20 -7.22 10.08
N ASP A 108 11.79 -6.60 11.09
CA ASP A 108 11.04 -6.21 12.28
C ASP A 108 10.06 -5.08 11.95
N THR A 109 8.83 -5.18 12.45
CA THR A 109 7.79 -4.16 12.25
C THR A 109 8.23 -2.78 12.73
N SER A 110 9.08 -2.69 13.76
CA SER A 110 9.61 -1.43 14.30
C SER A 110 10.65 -0.75 13.42
N ASP A 111 11.23 -1.46 12.45
CA ASP A 111 12.11 -0.90 11.41
C ASP A 111 11.29 -0.35 10.22
N LEU A 112 10.08 -0.87 10.04
CA LEU A 112 9.15 -0.46 8.99
C LEU A 112 8.27 0.70 9.41
N MET A 113 7.81 0.69 10.67
CA MET A 113 6.79 1.59 11.19
C MET A 113 7.35 2.66 12.14
N PRO A 114 6.76 3.86 12.17
CA PRO A 114 5.70 4.32 11.27
C PRO A 114 6.24 4.62 9.86
N PHE A 115 5.44 4.34 8.84
CA PHE A 115 5.73 4.80 7.48
C PHE A 115 5.44 6.30 7.35
N ARG A 116 6.28 6.99 6.56
CA ARG A 116 5.87 8.22 5.87
C ARG A 116 5.29 7.84 4.51
N TYR A 117 4.44 8.68 3.93
CA TYR A 117 3.84 8.36 2.63
C TYR A 117 3.80 9.56 1.69
N ARG A 118 3.81 9.26 0.39
CA ARG A 118 3.40 10.19 -0.68
C ARG A 118 2.54 9.45 -1.67
N THR A 119 1.45 10.07 -2.12
CA THR A 119 0.65 9.52 -3.22
C THR A 119 1.20 10.01 -4.56
N LEU A 120 0.96 9.25 -5.63
CA LEU A 120 1.35 9.66 -6.98
C LEU A 120 0.42 10.76 -7.52
N GLY A 121 -0.89 10.64 -7.29
CA GLY A 121 -1.86 11.69 -7.56
C GLY A 121 -2.20 12.52 -6.32
N LYS A 122 -2.52 13.81 -6.48
CA LYS A 122 -2.97 14.67 -5.37
C LYS A 122 -4.40 14.32 -4.94
N VAL A 123 -4.59 13.94 -3.68
CA VAL A 123 -5.93 13.64 -3.14
C VAL A 123 -6.65 14.93 -2.78
N LYS A 124 -7.75 15.21 -3.48
CA LYS A 124 -8.57 16.41 -3.21
C LYS A 124 -9.23 16.32 -1.83
N GLY A 125 -8.98 17.32 -0.99
CA GLY A 125 -9.59 17.43 0.34
C GLY A 125 -8.89 16.61 1.43
N ASP A 126 -7.76 15.98 1.11
CA ASP A 126 -6.92 15.31 2.11
C ASP A 126 -6.03 16.34 2.83
N GLN A 127 -6.24 16.45 4.14
CA GLN A 127 -5.51 17.38 5.02
C GLN A 127 -4.21 16.78 5.58
N PHE A 128 -3.98 15.48 5.38
CA PHE A 128 -2.79 14.77 5.80
C PHE A 128 -1.65 14.90 4.77
N GLN A 129 -1.96 15.17 3.48
CA GLN A 129 -0.96 15.46 2.45
C GLN A 129 -0.37 16.88 2.52
N LYS A 130 0.13 17.28 3.68
CA LYS A 130 0.58 18.66 3.94
C LYS A 130 1.71 19.11 3.01
N ASN A 131 2.59 18.19 2.63
CA ASN A 131 3.80 18.48 1.86
C ASN A 131 3.74 17.98 0.41
N TRP A 132 2.56 17.63 -0.12
CA TRP A 132 2.45 17.03 -1.46
C TRP A 132 3.16 17.89 -2.54
N PRO A 133 3.98 17.29 -3.44
CA PRO A 133 4.13 15.85 -3.69
C PRO A 133 5.17 15.12 -2.81
N ASP A 134 5.71 15.77 -1.79
CA ASP A 134 6.70 15.18 -0.88
C ASP A 134 6.05 14.34 0.23
N PHE A 135 6.89 13.54 0.90
CA PHE A 135 6.47 12.64 1.97
C PHE A 135 5.87 13.40 3.16
N SER A 136 4.65 13.02 3.51
CA SER A 136 3.91 13.48 4.70
C SER A 136 3.95 12.45 5.82
#